data_AF-A8WHG4-F1
#
_entry.id   AF-A8WHG4-F1
#
_cell.length_a   1.000
_cell.length_b   1.000
_cell.length_c   1.000
_cell.angle_alpha   90.00
_cell.angle_beta   90.00
_cell.angle_gamma   90.00
#
_symmetry.space_group_name_H-M   'P 1'
#
loop_
_entity.id
_entity.type
_entity.pdbx_description
1 polymer ?
#
loop_
_entity_poly.entity_id
_entity_poly.type
_entity_poly.pdbx_seq_one_letter_code
_entity_poly.pdbx_strand_id
1 'polypeptide(L)'
;MAAVADADDFTLLYQVRSGVMEKSFGIQVARLANFPEHVVQNAQEVYNEFEDEHVDKQKKEDKALLEKIQVAIQQLSTAGNNVDINVEDLTQLVTQFTKDIEQLDSDYFKSVLATSEA
;
A
#
# COMPACT_ATOMS: atom_id res chain seq x y z
N MET A 1 8.80 0.29 15.94
CA MET A 1 9.42 -0.90 16.59
C MET A 1 9.57 -1.95 15.50
N ALA A 2 10.79 -2.41 15.22
CA ALA A 2 11.02 -3.42 14.17
C ALA A 2 11.12 -4.83 14.75
N ALA A 3 10.51 -5.80 14.08
CA ALA A 3 10.55 -7.22 14.45
C ALA A 3 10.65 -8.08 13.18
N VAL A 4 11.32 -9.22 13.30
CA VAL A 4 11.39 -10.26 12.27
C VAL A 4 10.65 -11.48 12.80
N ALA A 5 9.70 -11.99 12.03
CA ALA A 5 8.90 -13.15 12.36
C ALA A 5 9.09 -14.21 11.28
N ASP A 6 9.41 -15.43 11.70
CA ASP A 6 9.38 -16.65 10.89
C ASP A 6 8.21 -17.54 11.38
N ALA A 7 8.12 -18.78 10.90
CA ALA A 7 7.10 -19.75 11.31
C ALA A 7 7.13 -20.04 12.82
N ASP A 8 8.33 -20.26 13.37
CA ASP A 8 8.52 -20.67 14.77
C ASP A 8 9.16 -19.58 15.65
N ASP A 9 9.86 -18.61 15.03
CA ASP A 9 10.67 -17.63 15.74
C ASP A 9 10.16 -16.20 15.58
N PHE A 10 10.27 -15.42 16.66
CA PHE A 10 9.92 -14.00 16.69
C PHE A 10 11.01 -13.19 17.38
N THR A 11 11.75 -12.42 16.58
CA THR A 11 12.89 -11.63 17.04
C THR A 11 12.57 -10.15 17.06
N LEU A 12 12.60 -9.55 18.24
CA LEU A 12 12.51 -8.10 18.43
C LEU A 12 13.87 -7.46 18.17
N LEU A 13 13.93 -6.51 17.22
CA LEU A 13 15.17 -5.79 16.91
C LEU A 13 15.42 -4.62 17.88
N TYR A 14 14.46 -4.33 18.76
CA TYR A 14 14.48 -3.20 19.71
C TYR A 14 14.81 -1.83 19.07
N GLN A 15 14.55 -1.71 17.77
CA GLN A 15 14.83 -0.51 16.98
C GLN A 15 13.56 0.32 16.77
N VAL A 16 13.63 1.61 17.07
CA VAL A 16 12.62 2.60 16.67
C VAL A 16 12.95 3.07 15.24
N ARG A 17 11.96 3.03 14.36
CA ARG A 17 12.05 3.52 12.97
C ARG A 17 10.95 4.56 12.77
N SER A 18 11.21 5.54 11.92
CA SER A 18 10.18 6.48 11.48
C SER A 18 9.17 5.79 10.57
N GLY A 19 7.94 6.27 10.57
CA GLY A 19 6.83 5.72 9.78
C GLY A 19 5.97 4.70 10.52
N VAL A 20 4.90 4.28 9.84
CA VAL A 20 3.95 3.29 10.33
C VAL A 20 4.44 1.87 10.05
N MET A 21 3.92 0.91 10.82
CA MET A 21 4.17 -0.51 10.57
C MET A 21 3.12 -1.05 9.60
N GLU A 22 3.55 -1.75 8.56
CA GLU A 22 2.65 -2.33 7.56
C GLU A 22 1.85 -3.53 8.10
N LYS A 23 2.41 -4.28 9.06
CA LYS A 23 1.77 -5.47 9.62
C LYS A 23 1.79 -5.48 11.15
N SER A 24 0.73 -6.06 11.70
CA SER A 24 0.61 -6.36 13.13
C SER A 24 1.11 -7.78 13.44
N PHE A 25 1.59 -8.03 14.66
CA PHE A 25 2.16 -9.31 15.06
C PHE A 25 1.38 -10.02 16.18
N GLY A 26 0.15 -9.60 16.47
CA GLY A 26 -0.64 -10.10 17.60
C GLY A 26 -0.86 -11.62 17.56
N ILE A 27 -1.26 -12.16 16.41
CA ILE A 27 -1.49 -13.61 16.21
C ILE A 27 -0.17 -14.39 16.38
N GLN A 28 0.94 -13.87 15.83
CA GLN A 28 2.27 -14.47 15.99
C GLN A 28 2.67 -14.54 17.47
N VAL A 29 2.44 -13.46 18.22
CA VAL A 29 2.73 -13.40 19.66
C VAL A 29 1.83 -14.36 20.46
N ALA A 30 0.56 -14.52 20.09
CA ALA A 30 -0.35 -15.48 20.72
C ALA A 30 0.15 -16.92 20.55
N ARG A 31 0.70 -17.26 19.38
CA ARG A 31 1.31 -18.57 19.10
C ARG A 31 2.52 -18.83 20.01
N LEU A 32 3.41 -17.84 20.17
CA LEU A 32 4.55 -17.91 21.11
C LEU A 32 4.11 -18.04 22.57
N ALA A 33 2.99 -17.42 22.94
CA ALA A 33 2.40 -17.51 24.26
C ALA A 33 1.69 -18.85 24.52
N ASN A 34 1.78 -19.81 23.58
CA ASN A 34 1.14 -21.13 23.65
C ASN A 34 -0.38 -21.07 23.82
N PHE A 35 -1.03 -20.12 23.14
CA PHE A 35 -2.49 -20.16 23.02
C PHE A 35 -2.92 -21.46 22.33
N PRO A 36 -4.10 -22.01 22.65
CA PRO A 36 -4.60 -23.21 21.98
C PRO A 36 -4.70 -22.99 20.47
N GLU A 37 -4.24 -23.96 19.68
CA GLU A 37 -4.14 -23.82 18.21
C GLU A 37 -5.48 -23.46 17.56
N HIS A 38 -6.60 -24.03 18.05
CA HIS A 38 -7.94 -23.69 17.54
C HIS A 38 -8.32 -22.21 17.76
N VAL A 39 -7.82 -21.57 18.83
CA VAL A 39 -8.06 -20.14 19.11
C VAL A 39 -7.25 -19.29 18.14
N VAL A 40 -5.98 -19.66 17.91
CA VAL A 40 -5.10 -18.95 16.96
C VAL A 40 -5.63 -19.08 15.53
N GLN A 41 -6.11 -20.26 15.14
CA GLN A 41 -6.73 -20.50 13.83
C GLN A 41 -7.99 -19.65 13.64
N ASN A 42 -8.91 -19.66 14.61
CA ASN A 42 -10.11 -18.82 14.56
C ASN A 42 -9.76 -17.33 14.48
N ALA A 43 -8.75 -16.87 15.24
CA ALA A 43 -8.29 -15.49 15.15
C ALA A 43 -7.70 -15.15 13.76
N GLN A 44 -7.02 -16.09 13.12
CA GLN A 44 -6.50 -15.93 11.76
C GLN A 44 -7.63 -15.87 10.72
N GLU A 45 -8.67 -16.71 10.85
CA GLU A 45 -9.85 -16.69 9.99
C GLU A 45 -10.55 -15.33 10.07
N VAL A 46 -10.86 -14.87 11.28
CA VAL A 46 -11.45 -13.55 11.53
C VAL A 46 -10.56 -12.43 10.97
N TYR A 47 -9.24 -12.50 11.18
CA TYR A 47 -8.31 -11.50 10.63
C TYR A 47 -8.38 -11.44 9.10
N ASN A 48 -8.41 -12.59 8.42
CA ASN A 48 -8.49 -12.63 6.96
C ASN A 48 -9.82 -12.03 6.47
N GLU A 49 -10.93 -12.29 7.16
CA GLU A 49 -12.24 -11.70 6.82
C GLU A 49 -12.22 -10.16 6.89
N PHE A 50 -11.52 -9.58 7.87
CA PHE A 50 -11.46 -8.13 8.06
C PHE A 50 -10.33 -7.44 7.27
N GLU A 51 -9.23 -8.13 6.96
CA GLU A 51 -8.19 -7.58 6.10
C GLU A 51 -8.69 -7.39 4.67
N ASP A 52 -9.52 -8.29 4.15
CA ASP A 52 -10.10 -8.15 2.81
C ASP A 52 -10.96 -6.87 2.68
N GLU A 53 -11.57 -6.37 3.77
CA GLU A 53 -12.28 -5.08 3.79
C GLU A 53 -11.35 -3.87 3.61
N HIS A 54 -10.07 -4.01 3.96
CA HIS A 54 -9.05 -2.98 3.82
C HIS A 54 -8.17 -3.16 2.57
N VAL A 55 -8.02 -4.39 2.07
CA VAL A 55 -7.11 -4.73 0.97
C VAL A 55 -7.71 -4.51 -0.42
N ASP A 56 -9.03 -4.48 -0.59
CA ASP A 56 -9.68 -4.30 -1.91
C ASP A 56 -10.59 -3.07 -2.03
N LYS A 57 -10.12 -1.90 -1.55
CA LYS A 57 -10.70 -0.61 -2.02
C LYS A 57 -10.31 -0.27 -3.47
N GLN A 58 -9.24 -0.89 -3.98
CA GLN A 58 -8.77 -0.67 -5.34
C GLN A 58 -9.57 -1.53 -6.31
N LYS A 59 -10.53 -0.91 -6.99
CA LYS A 59 -11.23 -1.54 -8.11
C LYS A 59 -10.21 -1.89 -9.21
N LYS A 60 -10.55 -2.86 -10.06
CA LYS A 60 -9.71 -3.25 -11.21
C LYS A 60 -9.31 -2.04 -12.09
N GLU A 61 -10.20 -1.05 -12.16
CA GLU A 61 -10.01 0.20 -12.90
C GLU A 61 -8.98 1.13 -12.21
N ASP A 62 -8.93 1.13 -10.86
CA ASP A 62 -7.92 1.85 -10.09
C ASP A 62 -6.52 1.28 -10.33
N LYS A 63 -6.41 -0.06 -10.32
CA LYS A 63 -5.15 -0.77 -10.58
C LYS A 63 -4.64 -0.46 -11.99
N ALA A 64 -5.52 -0.40 -12.99
CA ALA A 64 -5.17 -0.04 -14.37
C ALA A 64 -4.71 1.42 -14.51
N LEU A 65 -5.31 2.35 -13.76
CA LEU A 65 -4.89 3.76 -13.77
C LEU A 65 -3.54 3.95 -13.06
N LEU A 66 -3.33 3.29 -11.92
CA LEU A 66 -2.05 3.28 -11.21
C LEU A 66 -0.92 2.75 -12.09
N GLU A 67 -1.17 1.68 -12.84
CA GLU A 67 -0.20 1.12 -13.79
C GLU A 67 0.19 2.13 -14.88
N LYS A 68 -0.79 2.85 -15.44
CA LYS A 68 -0.54 3.93 -16.42
C LYS A 68 0.31 5.06 -15.83
N ILE A 69 -0.01 5.50 -14.62
CA ILE A 69 0.74 6.54 -13.92
C ILE A 69 2.18 6.08 -13.66
N GLN A 70 2.36 4.83 -13.22
CA GLN A 70 3.68 4.28 -12.93
C GLN A 70 4.54 4.14 -14.19
N VAL A 71 3.97 3.68 -15.30
CA VAL A 71 4.67 3.63 -16.60
C VAL A 71 5.09 5.03 -17.05
N ALA A 72 4.22 6.03 -16.89
CA ALA A 72 4.54 7.41 -17.22
C ALA A 72 5.69 7.98 -16.36
N ILE A 73 5.67 7.74 -15.04
CA ILE A 73 6.76 8.13 -14.14
C ILE A 73 8.07 7.44 -14.53
N GLN A 74 8.01 6.15 -14.88
CA GLN A 74 9.19 5.40 -15.29
C GLN A 74 9.79 5.96 -16.59
N GLN A 75 8.95 6.30 -17.58
CA GLN A 75 9.38 6.93 -18.83
C GLN A 75 10.05 8.29 -18.60
N LEU A 76 9.51 9.09 -17.69
CA LEU A 76 10.12 10.36 -17.27
C LEU A 76 11.46 10.14 -16.56
N SER A 77 11.56 9.10 -15.72
CA SER A 77 12.80 8.77 -15.01
C SER A 77 13.90 8.23 -15.94
N THR A 78 13.58 7.45 -16.98
CA THR A 78 14.55 6.94 -17.96
C THR A 78 14.92 7.96 -19.04
N ALA A 79 14.07 8.96 -19.30
CA ALA A 79 14.41 10.11 -20.15
C ALA A 79 15.50 11.01 -19.54
N GLY A 80 15.75 10.89 -18.23
CA GLY A 80 16.75 11.64 -17.48
C GLY A 80 18.21 11.44 -17.91
N ASN A 81 18.50 10.62 -18.93
CA ASN A 81 19.86 10.53 -19.46
C ASN A 81 20.13 11.32 -20.74
N ASN A 82 19.18 11.70 -21.62
CA ASN A 82 19.50 12.42 -22.88
C ASN A 82 18.30 13.09 -23.62
N VAL A 83 17.26 13.61 -22.96
CA VAL A 83 16.23 14.43 -23.64
C VAL A 83 15.78 15.58 -22.72
N ASP A 84 15.76 16.81 -23.24
CA ASP A 84 15.15 17.96 -22.55
C ASP A 84 13.68 17.66 -22.26
N ILE A 85 13.34 17.55 -20.98
CA ILE A 85 11.96 17.30 -20.56
C ILE A 85 11.15 18.58 -20.83
N ASN A 86 10.25 18.53 -21.81
CA ASN A 86 9.37 19.65 -22.12
C ASN A 86 8.33 19.83 -21.00
N VAL A 87 8.33 21.00 -20.37
CA VAL A 87 7.43 21.36 -19.26
C VAL A 87 5.97 21.36 -19.71
N GLU A 88 5.68 21.70 -20.96
CA GLU A 88 4.32 21.76 -21.49
C GLU A 88 3.67 20.38 -21.56
N ASP A 89 4.42 19.37 -22.02
CA ASP A 89 3.97 17.98 -22.12
C ASP A 89 3.69 17.38 -20.73
N LEU A 90 4.52 17.74 -19.73
CA LEU A 90 4.27 17.36 -18.33
C LEU A 90 2.97 17.95 -17.79
N THR A 91 2.71 19.24 -18.04
CA THR A 91 1.44 19.87 -17.61
C THR A 91 0.22 19.22 -18.26
N GLN A 92 0.30 18.86 -19.54
CA GLN A 92 -0.79 18.16 -20.23
C GLN A 92 -1.01 16.76 -19.66
N LEU A 93 0.06 16.04 -19.36
CA LEU A 93 -0.02 14.70 -18.79
C LEU A 93 -0.63 14.71 -17.38
N VAL A 94 -0.20 15.65 -16.54
CA VAL A 94 -0.75 15.81 -15.18
C VAL A 94 -2.23 16.19 -15.24
N THR A 95 -2.60 17.15 -16.08
CA THR A 95 -4.01 17.55 -16.23
C THR A 95 -4.90 16.44 -16.80
N GLN A 96 -4.35 15.57 -17.65
CA GLN A 96 -5.06 14.37 -18.12
C GLN A 96 -5.29 13.38 -16.97
N PHE A 97 -4.27 13.08 -16.17
CA PHE A 97 -4.44 12.17 -15.03
C PHE A 97 -5.38 12.72 -13.97
N THR A 98 -5.38 14.04 -13.71
CA THR A 98 -6.36 14.66 -12.83
C THR A 98 -7.80 14.41 -13.30
N LYS A 99 -8.07 14.58 -14.60
CA LYS A 99 -9.39 14.30 -15.17
C LYS A 99 -9.76 12.81 -15.10
N ASP A 100 -8.82 11.93 -15.38
CA ASP A 100 -9.05 10.48 -15.33
C ASP A 100 -9.38 10.03 -13.90
N ILE A 101 -8.72 10.61 -12.88
CA ILE A 101 -9.00 10.34 -11.46
C ILE A 101 -10.38 10.90 -11.06
N GLU A 102 -10.74 12.10 -11.50
CA GLU A 102 -12.06 12.70 -11.24
C GLU A 102 -13.21 11.90 -11.88
N GLN A 103 -13.01 11.40 -13.11
CA GLN A 103 -14.01 10.60 -13.82
C GLN A 103 -14.21 9.20 -13.23
N LEU A 104 -13.15 8.62 -12.65
CA LEU A 104 -13.20 7.29 -12.07
C LEU A 104 -13.98 7.25 -10.73
N ASP A 105 -14.17 8.40 -10.08
CA ASP A 105 -14.92 8.61 -8.83
C ASP A 105 -14.60 7.58 -7.72
N SER A 106 -13.37 7.07 -7.71
CA SER A 106 -12.99 5.95 -6.84
C SER A 106 -12.78 6.38 -5.39
N ASP A 107 -13.35 5.58 -4.48
CA ASP A 107 -13.14 5.70 -3.03
C ASP A 107 -11.67 5.55 -2.64
N TYR A 108 -10.89 4.79 -3.42
CA TYR A 108 -9.44 4.65 -3.23
C TYR A 108 -8.74 6.00 -3.42
N PHE A 109 -8.87 6.64 -4.59
CA PHE A 109 -8.20 7.91 -4.88
C PHE A 109 -8.68 9.04 -3.97
N LYS A 110 -9.97 9.07 -3.61
CA LYS A 110 -10.51 9.99 -2.59
C LYS A 110 -9.81 9.84 -1.25
N SER A 111 -9.59 8.59 -0.79
CA SER A 111 -8.90 8.33 0.47
C SER A 111 -7.43 8.75 0.44
N VAL A 112 -6.74 8.52 -0.69
CA VAL A 112 -5.33 8.93 -0.87
C VAL A 112 -5.18 10.45 -0.82
N LEU A 113 -6.06 11.18 -1.51
CA LEU A 113 -6.06 12.65 -1.49
C LEU A 113 -6.31 13.19 -0.07
N ALA A 114 -7.28 12.62 0.66
CA ALA A 114 -7.58 13.02 2.04
C ALA A 114 -6.42 12.76 3.01
N THR A 115 -5.61 11.71 2.80
CA THR A 115 -4.42 11.45 3.62
C THR A 115 -3.23 12.36 3.32
N SER A 116 -3.23 13.05 2.18
CA SER A 116 -2.12 13.94 1.78
C SER A 116 -2.20 15.36 2.37
N GLU A 117 -3.38 15.75 2.86
CA GLU A 117 -3.64 17.07 3.48
C GLU A 117 -3.45 17.10 5.01
N ALA A 118 -3.07 15.97 5.63
CA ALA A 118 -2.87 15.82 7.08
C ALA A 118 -1.38 15.72 7.46
#